data_AF-A0A173RJW5-F1
#
_entry.id   AF-A0A173RJW5-F1
#
_cell.length_a   1.000
_cell.length_b   1.000
_cell.length_c   1.000
_cell.angle_alpha   90.00
_cell.angle_beta   90.00
_cell.angle_gamma   90.00
#
_symmetry.space_group_name_H-M   'P 1'
#
loop_
_entity.id
_entity.type
_entity.pdbx_description
1 polymer ?
#
loop_
_entity_poly.entity_id
_entity_poly.type
_entity_poly.pdbx_seq_one_letter_code
_entity_poly.pdbx_strand_id
1 'polypeptide(L)'
;MDSNLFNNPAFANLSPEKLQFLLSFAQKEKPLNMKDAMPFLLSNMRQAKENHIDFTKPEIELLCDLLSKDLPPESQTQMKKIMSLMSMNRSHPAP
;
A
#
# COMPACT_ATOMS: atom_id res chain seq x y z
N MET A 1 0.42 15.29 -10.33
CA MET A 1 -0.13 15.26 -8.96
C MET A 1 -1.51 14.64 -9.05
N ASP A 2 -1.62 13.39 -8.67
CA ASP A 2 -2.78 12.54 -8.90
C ASP A 2 -3.91 12.99 -7.96
N SER A 3 -4.90 13.70 -8.49
CA SER A 3 -6.03 14.29 -7.74
C SER A 3 -6.88 13.28 -6.94
N ASN A 4 -6.58 11.98 -7.06
CA ASN A 4 -7.23 10.90 -6.32
C ASN A 4 -6.58 10.62 -4.96
N LEU A 5 -5.31 10.98 -4.72
CA LEU A 5 -4.72 10.84 -3.38
C LEU A 5 -5.38 11.80 -2.40
N PHE A 6 -5.46 13.07 -2.76
CA PHE A 6 -5.97 14.12 -1.87
C PHE A 6 -7.47 14.00 -1.56
N ASN A 7 -8.22 13.23 -2.36
CA ASN A 7 -9.65 12.98 -2.14
C ASN A 7 -9.93 11.73 -1.30
N ASN A 8 -8.92 10.94 -0.93
CA ASN A 8 -9.17 9.73 -0.17
C ASN A 8 -9.30 10.07 1.33
N PRO A 9 -10.43 9.73 1.98
CA PRO A 9 -10.71 10.08 3.39
C PRO A 9 -9.71 9.45 4.37
N ALA A 10 -8.98 8.42 3.95
CA ALA A 10 -7.86 7.89 4.72
C ALA A 10 -6.72 8.91 4.89
N PHE A 11 -6.55 9.88 3.97
CA PHE A 11 -5.59 10.97 4.13
C PHE A 11 -6.04 12.04 5.12
N ALA A 12 -7.35 12.23 5.28
CA ALA A 12 -7.90 13.28 6.15
C ALA A 12 -7.60 13.03 7.65
N ASN A 13 -7.33 11.78 8.03
CA ASN A 13 -7.01 11.39 9.41
C ASN A 13 -5.52 11.04 9.62
N LEU A 14 -4.65 11.29 8.63
CA LEU A 14 -3.23 10.98 8.77
C LEU A 14 -2.52 11.99 9.66
N SER A 15 -1.71 11.48 10.58
CA SER A 15 -0.69 12.28 11.26
C SER A 15 0.35 12.80 10.25
N PRO A 16 0.99 13.95 10.51
CA PRO A 16 2.00 14.54 9.63
C PRO A 16 3.15 13.57 9.28
N GLU A 17 3.54 12.70 10.22
CA GLU A 17 4.58 11.67 10.00
C GLU A 17 4.16 10.66 8.92
N LYS A 18 2.90 10.24 8.93
CA LYS A 18 2.36 9.31 7.93
C LYS A 18 2.25 9.96 6.56
N LEU A 19 1.88 11.24 6.51
CA LEU A 19 1.87 12.03 5.28
C LEU A 19 3.27 12.12 4.68
N GLN A 20 4.28 12.44 5.50
CA GLN A 20 5.68 12.51 5.06
C GLN A 20 6.14 11.18 4.48
N PHE A 21 5.77 10.07 5.15
CA PHE A 21 6.06 8.74 4.67
C PHE A 21 5.35 8.43 3.35
N LEU A 22 4.05 8.71 3.24
CA LEU A 22 3.27 8.49 2.02
C LEU A 22 3.83 9.31 0.85
N LEU A 23 4.27 10.54 1.12
CA LEU A 23 4.92 11.39 0.13
C LEU A 23 6.26 10.78 -0.31
N SER A 24 7.08 10.32 0.63
CA SER A 24 8.33 9.60 0.33
C SER A 24 8.06 8.30 -0.44
N PHE A 25 7.01 7.57 -0.09
CA PHE A 25 6.59 6.34 -0.76
C PHE A 25 6.13 6.58 -2.20
N ALA A 26 5.35 7.64 -2.42
CA ALA A 26 4.88 8.04 -3.74
C ALA A 26 6.01 8.61 -4.61
N GLN A 27 6.99 9.27 -4.01
CA GLN A 27 8.17 9.82 -4.70
C GLN A 27 9.26 8.78 -4.98
N LYS A 28 9.35 7.74 -4.16
CA LYS A 28 10.28 6.63 -4.39
C LYS A 28 9.95 5.94 -5.72
N GLU A 29 10.99 5.55 -6.44
CA GLU A 29 10.85 4.79 -7.68
C GLU A 29 10.09 3.49 -7.41
N LYS A 30 8.85 3.43 -7.93
CA LYS A 30 8.01 2.26 -7.73
C LYS A 30 8.54 1.13 -8.61
N PRO A 31 8.58 -0.10 -8.09
CA PRO A 31 9.10 -1.23 -8.83
C PRO A 31 8.24 -1.53 -10.07
N LEU A 32 8.88 -1.97 -11.14
CA LEU A 32 8.21 -2.35 -12.39
C LEU A 32 7.70 -3.79 -12.38
N ASN A 33 8.03 -4.60 -11.36
CA ASN A 33 7.68 -6.01 -11.30
C ASN A 33 7.32 -6.45 -9.88
N MET A 34 6.54 -7.52 -9.76
CA MET A 34 6.11 -8.02 -8.44
C MET A 34 7.27 -8.49 -7.55
N LYS A 35 8.35 -9.02 -8.14
CA LYS A 35 9.54 -9.48 -7.41
C LYS A 35 10.24 -8.36 -6.64
N ASP A 36 10.12 -7.13 -7.15
CA ASP A 36 10.64 -5.92 -6.52
C ASP A 36 9.55 -5.21 -5.69
N ALA A 37 8.27 -5.33 -6.07
CA ALA A 37 7.13 -4.79 -5.33
C ALA A 37 7.00 -5.30 -3.90
N MET A 38 7.15 -6.62 -3.70
CA MET A 38 7.11 -7.22 -2.36
C MET A 38 8.20 -6.67 -1.42
N PRO A 39 9.50 -6.75 -1.75
CA PRO A 39 10.55 -6.23 -0.89
C PRO A 39 10.50 -4.70 -0.77
N PHE A 40 10.00 -3.99 -1.79
CA PHE A 40 9.74 -2.56 -1.71
C PHE A 40 8.66 -2.25 -0.68
N LEU A 41 7.48 -2.90 -0.74
CA LEU A 41 6.40 -2.71 0.22
C LEU A 41 6.87 -3.05 1.64
N LEU A 42 7.54 -4.20 1.82
CA LEU A 42 8.07 -4.63 3.11
C LEU A 42 9.10 -3.65 3.68
N SER A 43 10.04 -3.17 2.86
CA SER A 43 11.07 -2.21 3.29
C SER A 43 10.47 -0.88 3.68
N ASN A 44 9.43 -0.43 2.97
CA ASN A 44 8.69 0.77 3.32
C ASN A 44 7.91 0.54 4.64
N MET A 45 7.17 -0.55 4.79
CA MET A 45 6.47 -0.87 6.04
C MET A 45 7.42 -0.96 7.25
N ARG A 46 8.62 -1.52 7.06
CA ARG A 46 9.67 -1.54 8.09
C ARG A 46 10.12 -0.13 8.46
N GLN A 47 10.46 0.70 7.48
CA GLN A 47 10.84 2.10 7.70
C GLN A 47 9.74 2.85 8.47
N ALA A 48 8.47 2.66 8.11
CA ALA A 48 7.36 3.27 8.83
C ALA A 48 7.37 2.86 10.31
N LYS A 49 7.45 1.56 10.57
CA LYS A 49 7.50 1.03 11.93
C LYS A 49 8.71 1.54 12.72
N GLU A 50 9.87 1.70 12.08
CA GLU A 50 11.08 2.29 12.70
C GLU A 50 10.89 3.76 13.05
N ASN A 51 10.09 4.50 12.28
CA ASN A 51 9.71 5.88 12.57
C ASN A 51 8.50 5.98 13.51
N HIS A 52 8.12 4.92 14.22
CA HIS A 52 6.92 4.86 15.06
C HIS A 52 5.61 5.18 14.30
N ILE A 53 5.61 4.98 12.99
CA ILE A 53 4.44 5.15 12.13
C ILE A 53 3.71 3.81 12.05
N ASP A 54 2.60 3.72 12.77
CA ASP A 54 1.67 2.59 12.68
C ASP A 54 0.62 2.84 11.60
N PHE A 55 0.67 2.04 10.54
CA PHE A 55 -0.37 2.05 9.52
C PHE A 55 -1.57 1.20 9.93
N THR A 56 -2.74 1.82 9.93
CA THR A 56 -4.04 1.17 10.07
C THR A 56 -4.41 0.47 8.76
N LYS A 57 -5.37 -0.46 8.84
CA LYS A 57 -5.87 -1.20 7.66
C LYS A 57 -6.18 -0.31 6.45
N PRO A 58 -7.00 0.77 6.57
CA PRO A 58 -7.31 1.63 5.42
C PRO A 58 -6.07 2.33 4.85
N GLU A 59 -5.07 2.64 5.68
CA GLU A 59 -3.82 3.28 5.22
C GLU A 59 -2.90 2.27 4.50
N ILE A 60 -2.87 1.01 4.96
CA ILE A 60 -2.15 -0.08 4.27
C ILE A 60 -2.79 -0.37 2.92
N GLU A 61 -4.13 -0.42 2.85
CA GLU A 61 -4.85 -0.57 1.58
C GLU A 61 -4.51 0.56 0.60
N LEU A 62 -4.35 1.78 1.12
CA LEU A 62 -3.96 2.93 0.33
C LEU A 62 -2.53 2.83 -0.22
N LEU A 63 -1.57 2.42 0.62
CA LEU A 63 -0.20 2.13 0.17
C LEU A 63 -0.17 1.05 -0.91
N CYS A 64 -1.01 0.03 -0.75
CA CYS A 64 -1.16 -1.05 -1.73
C CYS A 64 -1.79 -0.56 -3.04
N ASP A 65 -2.78 0.31 -2.98
CA ASP A 65 -3.39 0.93 -4.16
C ASP A 65 -2.37 1.82 -4.90
N LEU A 66 -1.63 2.65 -4.17
CA LEU A 66 -0.55 3.47 -4.72
C LEU A 66 0.55 2.64 -5.37
N LEU A 67 0.94 1.54 -4.74
CA LEU A 67 1.92 0.62 -5.32
C LEU A 67 1.35 -0.06 -6.56
N SER A 68 0.09 -0.48 -6.52
CA SER A 68 -0.58 -1.13 -7.64
C SER A 68 -0.70 -0.18 -8.84
N LYS A 69 -1.06 1.08 -8.65
CA LYS A 69 -1.30 2.02 -9.75
C LYS A 69 -0.09 2.24 -10.65
N ASP A 70 1.12 2.18 -10.09
CA ASP A 70 2.35 2.34 -10.86
C ASP A 70 2.95 1.01 -11.33
N LEU A 71 2.47 -0.13 -10.80
CA LEU A 71 2.84 -1.45 -11.31
C LEU A 71 2.21 -1.69 -12.69
N PRO A 72 2.89 -2.41 -13.59
CA PRO A 72 2.27 -2.83 -14.84
C PRO A 72 1.08 -3.77 -14.58
N PRO A 73 0.11 -3.83 -15.51
CA PRO A 73 -1.14 -4.57 -15.33
C PRO A 73 -0.94 -6.05 -14.95
N GLU A 74 0.14 -6.67 -15.45
CA GLU A 74 0.52 -8.04 -15.09
C GLU A 74 0.88 -8.18 -13.60
N SER A 75 1.63 -7.22 -13.05
CA SER A 75 2.01 -7.23 -11.63
C SER A 75 0.84 -6.83 -10.72
N GLN A 76 -0.02 -5.89 -11.15
CA GLN A 76 -1.24 -5.53 -10.41
C GLN A 76 -2.17 -6.73 -10.22
N THR A 77 -2.36 -7.52 -11.28
CA THR A 77 -3.21 -8.72 -11.24
C THR A 77 -2.66 -9.75 -10.26
N GLN A 78 -1.35 -9.97 -10.27
CA GLN A 78 -0.71 -10.90 -9.33
C GLN A 78 -0.81 -10.39 -7.88
N MET A 79 -0.62 -9.09 -7.65
CA MET A 79 -0.71 -8.49 -6.32
C MET A 79 -2.13 -8.58 -5.75
N LYS A 80 -3.16 -8.29 -6.57
CA LYS A 80 -4.57 -8.49 -6.24
C LYS A 80 -4.89 -9.95 -5.95
N LYS A 81 -4.30 -10.89 -6.69
CA LYS A 81 -4.48 -12.33 -6.48
C LYS A 81 -3.89 -12.78 -5.14
N ILE A 82 -2.71 -12.29 -4.77
CA ILE A 82 -2.09 -12.56 -3.45
C ILE A 82 -2.92 -11.96 -2.31
N MET A 83 -3.39 -10.71 -2.46
CA MET A 83 -4.29 -10.09 -1.48
C MET A 83 -5.60 -10.85 -1.35
N SER A 84 -6.19 -11.30 -2.46
CA SER A 84 -7.39 -12.13 -2.45
C SER A 84 -7.14 -13.44 -1.71
N LEU A 85 -5.99 -14.09 -1.90
CA LEU A 85 -5.62 -15.32 -1.18
C LEU A 85 -5.40 -15.07 0.32
N MET A 86 -4.75 -13.98 0.71
CA MET A 86 -4.58 -13.59 2.11
C MET A 86 -5.90 -13.20 2.79
N SER A 87 -6.82 -12.59 2.03
CA SER A 87 -8.16 -12.23 2.49
C SER A 87 -9.11 -13.43 2.54
N MET A 88 -8.95 -14.41 1.64
CA MET A 88 -9.75 -15.66 1.62
C MET A 88 -9.61 -16.44 2.93
N ASN A 89 -8.43 -16.38 3.57
CA ASN A 89 -8.21 -17.03 4.86
C ASN A 89 -8.89 -16.33 6.04
N ARG A 90 -9.51 -15.15 5.84
CA ARG A 90 -10.37 -14.48 6.84
C ARG A 90 -11.86 -14.53 6.49
N SER A 91 -12.22 -15.15 5.37
CA SER A 91 -13.61 -15.30 4.93
C SER A 91 -14.08 -16.74 5.13
N HIS A 92 -14.20 -17.17 6.38
CA HIS A 92 -15.31 -18.03 6.76
C HIS A 92 -16.47 -17.13 7.19
N PRO A 93 -17.50 -16.92 6.37
CA PRO A 93 -18.86 -17.15 6.83
C PRO A 93 -19.15 -18.62 6.53
N ALA A 94 -19.11 -19.46 7.57
CA ALA A 94 -19.72 -20.78 7.46
C ALA A 94 -21.20 -20.58 7.07
N PRO A 95 -21.73 -21.36 6.11
CA PRO A 95 -23.18 -21.47 5.94
C PRO A 95 -23.85 -22.14 7.14
#